data_AF-A0A5C9A6U0-F1
#
_entry.id   AF-A0A5C9A6U0-F1
#
_cell.length_a   1.000
_cell.length_b   1.000
_cell.length_c   1.000
_cell.angle_alpha   90.00
_cell.angle_beta   90.00
_cell.angle_gamma   90.00
#
_symmetry.space_group_name_H-M   'P 1'
#
loop_
_entity.id
_entity.type
_entity.pdbx_description
1 polymer ?
#
loop_
_entity_poly.entity_id
_entity_poly.type
_entity_poly.pdbx_seq_one_letter_code
_entity_poly.pdbx_strand_id
1 'polypeptide(L)'
;MLAGGSGKRPTLPSDRAEGNPQGAAHFSRALIRVYWPACCTWPVRNYRVYSLTIVVASAVVSLLVGLGLGLLAGRRSSAEGKKSREVERKLDQVIQDKRAYEDEVVEHFSKTAKLLNNLTDSYRDVHNHLATGAATLCQGQGPISLERLQSAGDDAEIPPHLANIQPPLDYAPKSSPEEKGMLNEEFGLERVKREKAESEAEGKS
;
A
#
# COMPACT_ATOMS: atom_id res chain seq x y z
N MET A 1 33.69 -32.83 27.49
CA MET A 1 33.72 -31.39 27.16
C MET A 1 33.10 -31.24 25.78
N LEU A 2 31.81 -30.88 25.73
CA LEU A 2 31.25 -29.54 25.41
C LEU A 2 31.41 -29.20 23.91
N ALA A 3 30.40 -28.84 23.12
CA ALA A 3 28.94 -28.76 23.30
C ALA A 3 28.34 -28.64 21.88
N GLY A 4 27.27 -29.38 21.59
CA GLY A 4 26.47 -29.19 20.38
C GLY A 4 25.46 -28.05 20.58
N GLY A 5 25.57 -27.00 19.77
CA GLY A 5 24.63 -25.87 19.78
C GLY A 5 23.52 -26.03 18.76
N SER A 6 22.36 -26.55 19.19
CA SER A 6 21.12 -26.51 18.40
C SER A 6 20.57 -25.07 18.34
N GLY A 7 20.57 -24.48 17.15
CA GLY A 7 19.84 -23.24 16.86
C GLY A 7 18.33 -23.49 16.87
N LYS A 8 17.64 -23.05 17.93
CA LYS A 8 16.18 -23.04 18.06
C LYS A 8 15.57 -22.04 17.07
N ARG A 9 14.59 -22.49 16.28
CA ARG A 9 13.62 -21.59 15.60
C ARG A 9 12.72 -20.93 16.65
N PRO A 10 12.47 -19.60 16.58
CA PRO A 10 11.45 -18.98 17.41
C PRO A 10 10.05 -19.37 16.90
N THR A 11 9.30 -20.06 17.75
CA THR A 11 7.88 -20.33 17.62
C THR A 11 7.08 -19.05 17.92
N LEU A 12 6.18 -18.67 17.02
CA LEU A 12 5.18 -17.61 17.25
C LEU A 12 4.31 -17.97 18.46
N PRO A 13 4.11 -17.05 19.43
CA PRO A 13 3.06 -17.23 20.42
C PRO A 13 1.69 -16.98 19.78
N SER A 14 0.88 -18.03 19.76
CA SER A 14 -0.56 -17.95 19.56
C SER A 14 -1.19 -17.55 20.88
N ASP A 15 -1.40 -16.25 21.08
CA ASP A 15 -2.22 -15.76 22.19
C ASP A 15 -3.59 -15.32 21.66
N ARG A 16 -4.57 -16.13 22.03
CA ARG A 16 -5.99 -15.91 21.93
C ARG A 16 -6.46 -15.42 23.30
N ALA A 17 -6.77 -14.13 23.41
CA ALA A 17 -7.65 -13.57 24.45
C ALA A 17 -8.13 -12.20 23.93
N GLU A 18 -9.39 -12.06 23.53
CA GLU A 18 -10.49 -11.59 24.41
C GLU A 18 -10.16 -10.23 25.05
N GLY A 19 -10.72 -9.17 24.48
CA GLY A 19 -10.51 -7.78 24.91
C GLY A 19 -11.37 -6.80 24.12
N ASN A 20 -12.66 -6.77 24.44
CA ASN A 20 -13.65 -5.75 24.07
C ASN A 20 -13.12 -4.30 24.13
N PRO A 21 -13.43 -3.47 23.12
CA PRO A 21 -13.71 -2.06 23.36
C PRO A 21 -15.14 -1.68 22.96
N GLN A 22 -15.90 -1.27 23.97
CA GLN A 22 -17.10 -0.47 23.82
C GLN A 22 -16.71 0.87 23.18
N GLY A 23 -17.19 1.11 21.96
CA GLY A 23 -17.03 2.36 21.23
C GLY A 23 -18.32 2.66 20.48
N ALA A 24 -19.21 3.40 21.14
CA ALA A 24 -20.49 3.82 20.61
C ALA A 24 -20.30 4.70 19.36
N ALA A 25 -20.69 4.18 18.20
CA ALA A 25 -20.94 4.97 17.00
C ALA A 25 -22.42 4.82 16.64
N HIS A 26 -23.18 5.87 16.94
CA HIS A 26 -24.58 6.06 16.59
C HIS A 26 -24.74 6.15 15.07
N PHE A 27 -24.93 5.01 14.42
CA PHE A 27 -25.54 4.96 13.09
C PHE A 27 -27.04 4.77 13.25
N SER A 28 -27.77 5.89 13.13
CA SER A 28 -29.22 5.96 12.97
C SER A 28 -29.68 5.05 11.81
N ARG A 29 -29.97 3.79 12.13
CA ARG A 29 -30.85 2.94 11.33
C ARG A 29 -32.27 3.44 11.58
N ALA A 30 -32.70 4.36 10.72
CA ALA A 30 -34.07 4.78 10.60
C ALA A 30 -34.98 3.54 10.41
N LEU A 31 -35.59 3.14 11.53
CA LEU A 31 -36.94 2.62 11.69
C LEU A 31 -37.53 1.89 10.47
N ILE A 32 -37.22 0.60 10.37
CA ILE A 32 -38.26 -0.38 10.06
C ILE A 32 -38.46 -1.19 11.34
N ARG A 33 -39.16 -0.56 12.28
CA ARG A 33 -39.65 -1.21 13.50
C ARG A 33 -40.84 -2.06 13.08
N VAL A 34 -40.57 -3.26 12.56
CA VAL A 34 -41.55 -4.35 12.63
C VAL A 34 -41.70 -4.67 14.11
N TYR A 35 -42.66 -4.03 14.74
CA TYR A 35 -43.13 -4.37 16.07
C TYR A 35 -43.85 -5.72 15.95
N TRP A 36 -43.10 -6.80 16.17
CA TRP A 36 -43.69 -8.11 16.45
C TRP A 36 -43.65 -8.32 17.97
N PRO A 37 -44.75 -8.05 18.71
CA PRO A 37 -44.79 -8.37 20.11
C PRO A 37 -45.00 -9.88 20.25
N ALA A 38 -43.95 -10.57 20.68
CA ALA A 38 -44.08 -11.86 21.34
C ALA A 38 -44.72 -11.61 22.71
N CYS A 39 -46.02 -11.86 22.82
CA CYS A 39 -46.74 -12.31 24.02
C CYS A 39 -48.25 -12.23 23.76
N CYS A 40 -48.82 -13.30 23.19
CA CYS A 40 -50.12 -13.86 23.57
C CYS A 40 -50.26 -15.15 22.78
N THR A 41 -50.18 -16.26 23.50
CA THR A 41 -50.58 -17.58 23.06
C THR A 41 -51.93 -17.49 22.35
N TRP A 42 -51.90 -17.61 21.02
CA TRP A 42 -53.12 -17.63 20.23
C TRP A 42 -53.86 -18.93 20.64
N PRO A 43 -55.05 -18.84 21.25
CA PRO A 43 -55.81 -20.05 21.51
C PRO A 43 -56.12 -20.64 20.14
N VAL A 44 -55.60 -21.83 19.87
CA VAL A 44 -56.09 -22.72 18.82
C VAL A 44 -57.53 -23.08 19.16
N ARG A 45 -58.44 -22.13 18.92
CA ARG A 45 -59.87 -22.23 19.17
C ARG A 45 -60.53 -22.67 17.87
N ASN A 46 -60.78 -23.97 17.78
CA ASN A 46 -61.79 -24.63 16.94
C ASN A 46 -62.02 -24.10 15.51
N TYR A 47 -61.45 -24.82 14.54
CA TYR A 47 -61.64 -24.75 13.08
C TYR A 47 -63.05 -25.21 12.61
N ARG A 48 -64.14 -24.72 13.20
CA ARG A 48 -65.49 -25.27 12.93
C ARG A 48 -66.44 -24.39 12.11
N VAL A 49 -66.05 -23.20 11.67
CA VAL A 49 -66.83 -22.40 10.69
C VAL A 49 -65.95 -21.35 9.99
N TYR A 50 -65.20 -21.76 8.97
CA TYR A 50 -64.71 -20.82 7.95
C TYR A 50 -65.69 -20.90 6.78
N SER A 51 -66.58 -19.92 6.68
CA SER A 51 -67.43 -19.78 5.49
C SER A 51 -66.53 -19.64 4.26
N LEU A 52 -66.88 -20.32 3.15
CA LEU A 52 -66.16 -20.22 1.87
C LEU A 52 -65.89 -18.76 1.47
N THR A 53 -66.80 -17.85 1.84
CA THR A 53 -66.67 -16.41 1.62
C THR A 53 -65.43 -15.79 2.29
N ILE A 54 -65.09 -16.19 3.52
CA ILE A 54 -63.94 -15.67 4.27
C ILE A 54 -62.64 -16.17 3.64
N VAL A 55 -62.61 -17.45 3.25
CA VAL A 55 -61.45 -18.06 2.58
C VAL A 55 -61.19 -17.35 1.25
N VAL A 56 -62.23 -17.18 0.42
CA VAL A 56 -62.13 -16.48 -0.87
C VAL A 56 -61.69 -15.02 -0.68
N ALA A 57 -62.26 -14.30 0.29
CA ALA A 57 -61.87 -12.91 0.56
C ALA A 57 -60.39 -12.79 0.97
N SER A 58 -59.91 -13.66 1.87
CA SER A 58 -58.50 -13.65 2.29
C SER A 58 -57.54 -14.00 1.14
N ALA A 59 -57.92 -14.93 0.26
CA ALA A 59 -57.15 -15.29 -0.93
C ALA A 59 -57.00 -14.09 -1.87
N VAL A 60 -58.09 -13.38 -2.17
CA VAL A 60 -58.08 -12.19 -3.04
C VAL A 60 -57.20 -11.09 -2.44
N VAL A 61 -57.33 -10.79 -1.14
CA VAL A 61 -56.51 -9.77 -0.47
C VAL A 61 -55.03 -10.15 -0.52
N SER A 62 -54.68 -11.39 -0.21
CA SER A 62 -53.28 -11.85 -0.26
C SER A 62 -52.70 -11.81 -1.69
N LEU A 63 -53.52 -12.09 -2.71
CA LEU A 63 -53.11 -12.01 -4.12
C LEU A 63 -52.83 -10.56 -4.53
N LEU A 64 -53.68 -9.61 -4.13
CA LEU A 64 -53.47 -8.19 -4.43
C LEU A 64 -52.20 -7.65 -3.74
N VAL A 65 -52.00 -8.00 -2.47
CA VAL A 65 -50.80 -7.60 -1.71
C VAL A 65 -49.55 -8.26 -2.30
N GLY A 66 -49.61 -9.56 -2.60
CA GLY A 66 -48.52 -10.32 -3.20
C GLY A 66 -48.14 -9.82 -4.59
N LEU A 67 -49.13 -9.44 -5.42
CA LEU A 67 -48.90 -8.87 -6.75
C LEU A 67 -48.25 -7.48 -6.64
N GLY A 68 -48.73 -6.63 -5.74
CA GLY A 68 -48.15 -5.30 -5.49
C GLY A 68 -46.69 -5.38 -5.03
N LEU A 69 -46.42 -6.23 -4.03
CA LEU A 69 -45.06 -6.45 -3.51
C LEU A 69 -44.17 -7.15 -4.55
N GLY A 70 -44.70 -8.13 -5.27
CA GLY A 70 -43.98 -8.87 -6.31
C GLY A 70 -43.55 -7.97 -7.47
N LEU A 71 -44.43 -7.07 -7.93
CA LEU A 71 -44.07 -6.09 -8.96
C LEU A 71 -43.06 -5.07 -8.45
N LEU A 72 -43.20 -4.57 -7.22
CA LEU A 72 -42.25 -3.61 -6.66
C LEU A 72 -40.86 -4.24 -6.47
N ALA A 73 -40.82 -5.48 -5.94
CA ALA A 73 -39.59 -6.25 -5.77
C ALA A 73 -38.96 -6.64 -7.11
N GLY A 74 -39.76 -7.09 -8.09
CA GLY A 74 -39.29 -7.43 -9.44
C GLY A 74 -38.71 -6.24 -10.19
N ARG A 75 -39.30 -5.05 -10.04
CA ARG A 75 -38.76 -3.80 -10.58
C ARG A 75 -37.42 -3.41 -9.93
N ARG A 76 -37.27 -3.63 -8.62
CA ARG A 76 -35.99 -3.41 -7.92
C ARG A 76 -34.92 -4.44 -8.30
N SER A 77 -35.30 -5.72 -8.40
CA SER A 77 -34.41 -6.81 -8.78
C SER A 77 -33.83 -6.63 -10.19
N SER A 78 -34.64 -6.15 -11.15
CA SER A 78 -34.17 -5.78 -12.49
C SER A 78 -33.11 -4.65 -12.47
N ALA A 79 -33.16 -3.75 -11.49
CA ALA A 79 -32.14 -2.71 -11.31
C ALA A 79 -30.89 -3.23 -10.59
N GLU A 80 -31.04 -4.15 -9.64
CA GLU A 80 -29.92 -4.84 -8.98
C GLU A 80 -29.11 -5.70 -9.95
N GLY A 81 -29.75 -6.45 -10.86
CA GLY A 81 -29.04 -7.25 -11.86
C GLY A 81 -28.12 -6.41 -12.76
N LYS A 82 -28.49 -5.16 -13.04
CA LYS A 82 -27.63 -4.21 -13.76
C LYS A 82 -26.41 -3.79 -12.93
N LYS A 83 -26.59 -3.55 -11.63
CA LYS A 83 -25.51 -3.20 -10.70
C LYS A 83 -24.53 -4.35 -10.51
N SER A 84 -25.02 -5.58 -10.35
CA SER A 84 -24.16 -6.77 -10.25
C SER A 84 -23.29 -6.94 -11.49
N ARG A 85 -23.88 -6.77 -12.68
CA ARG A 85 -23.14 -6.83 -13.94
C ARG A 85 -22.11 -5.71 -14.09
N GLU A 86 -22.41 -4.51 -13.58
CA GLU A 86 -21.43 -3.41 -13.58
C GLU A 86 -20.26 -3.70 -12.64
N VAL A 87 -20.52 -4.25 -11.45
CA VAL A 87 -19.46 -4.64 -10.51
C VAL A 87 -18.57 -5.75 -11.08
N GLU A 88 -19.17 -6.76 -11.72
CA GLU A 88 -18.43 -7.81 -12.42
C GLU A 88 -17.54 -7.24 -13.53
N ARG A 89 -18.06 -6.32 -14.35
CA ARG A 89 -17.27 -5.62 -15.36
C ARG A 89 -16.11 -4.81 -14.77
N LYS A 90 -16.33 -4.12 -13.65
CA LYS A 90 -15.26 -3.36 -12.97
C LYS A 90 -14.19 -4.29 -12.42
N LEU A 91 -14.59 -5.46 -11.90
CA LEU A 91 -13.65 -6.47 -11.44
C LEU A 91 -12.80 -6.99 -12.61
N ASP A 92 -13.43 -7.37 -13.72
CA ASP A 92 -12.72 -7.82 -14.92
C ASP A 92 -11.79 -6.75 -15.47
N GLN A 93 -12.24 -5.49 -15.52
CA GLN A 93 -11.42 -4.36 -15.96
C GLN A 93 -10.18 -4.20 -15.10
N VAL A 94 -10.32 -4.18 -13.77
CA VAL A 94 -9.17 -4.04 -12.85
C VAL A 94 -8.20 -5.22 -12.98
N ILE A 95 -8.71 -6.44 -13.16
CA ILE A 95 -7.85 -7.61 -13.38
C ILE A 95 -7.08 -7.50 -14.70
N GLN A 96 -7.72 -7.00 -15.76
CA GLN A 96 -7.06 -6.76 -17.04
C GLN A 96 -6.00 -5.67 -16.93
N ASP A 97 -6.31 -4.54 -16.29
CA ASP A 97 -5.38 -3.43 -16.09
C ASP A 97 -4.15 -3.88 -15.27
N LYS A 98 -4.36 -4.72 -14.25
CA LYS A 98 -3.28 -5.30 -13.46
C LYS A 98 -2.35 -6.18 -14.29
N ARG A 99 -2.92 -7.06 -15.12
CA ARG A 99 -2.13 -7.92 -16.02
C ARG A 99 -1.35 -7.09 -17.04
N ALA A 100 -1.99 -6.09 -17.63
CA ALA A 100 -1.32 -5.19 -18.58
C ALA A 100 -0.15 -4.44 -17.95
N TYR A 101 -0.31 -3.96 -16.71
CA TYR A 101 0.77 -3.32 -15.96
C TYR A 101 1.91 -4.29 -15.64
N GLU A 102 1.59 -5.51 -15.21
CA GLU A 102 2.59 -6.55 -14.94
C GLU A 102 3.40 -6.88 -16.21
N ASP A 103 2.74 -6.99 -17.37
CA ASP A 103 3.39 -7.20 -18.67
C ASP A 103 4.29 -6.02 -19.06
N GLU A 104 3.84 -4.78 -18.87
CA GLU A 104 4.61 -3.56 -19.14
C GLU A 104 5.88 -3.49 -18.28
N VAL A 105 5.78 -3.84 -16.99
CA VAL A 105 6.94 -3.86 -16.07
C VAL A 105 7.96 -4.91 -16.52
N VAL A 106 7.51 -6.09 -16.94
CA VAL A 106 8.39 -7.14 -17.47
C VAL A 106 9.10 -6.67 -18.75
N GLU A 107 8.38 -6.01 -19.65
CA GLU A 107 8.97 -5.43 -20.86
C GLU A 107 10.00 -4.34 -20.52
N HIS A 108 9.70 -3.47 -19.56
CA HIS A 108 10.60 -2.42 -19.11
C HIS A 108 11.91 -3.01 -18.56
N PHE A 109 11.84 -3.99 -17.65
CA PHE A 109 13.04 -4.63 -17.11
C PHE A 109 13.82 -5.43 -18.16
N SER A 110 13.14 -6.06 -19.12
CA SER A 110 13.79 -6.72 -20.26
C SER A 110 14.57 -5.70 -21.11
N LYS A 111 13.97 -4.54 -21.38
CA LYS A 111 14.62 -3.45 -22.11
C LYS A 111 15.79 -2.87 -21.30
N THR A 112 15.61 -2.62 -20.00
CA THR A 112 16.68 -2.14 -19.12
C THR A 112 17.85 -3.12 -19.06
N ALA A 113 17.59 -4.43 -18.98
CA ALA A 113 18.65 -5.44 -18.99
C ALA A 113 19.48 -5.41 -20.29
N LYS A 114 18.83 -5.19 -21.45
CA LYS A 114 19.53 -5.01 -22.73
C LYS A 114 20.40 -3.75 -22.72
N LEU A 115 19.88 -2.64 -22.22
CA LEU A 115 20.64 -1.38 -22.12
C LEU A 115 21.82 -1.53 -21.14
N LEU A 116 21.64 -2.22 -20.02
CA LEU A 116 22.70 -2.47 -19.03
C LEU A 116 23.82 -3.35 -19.59
N ASN A 117 23.47 -4.35 -20.41
CA ASN A 117 24.48 -5.15 -21.13
C ASN A 117 25.28 -4.27 -22.12
N ASN A 118 24.62 -3.44 -22.92
CA ASN A 118 25.30 -2.52 -23.82
C ASN A 118 26.24 -1.55 -23.08
N LEU A 119 25.82 -1.07 -21.91
CA LEU A 119 26.66 -0.25 -21.04
C LEU A 119 27.87 -1.03 -20.53
N THR A 120 27.66 -2.27 -20.09
CA THR A 120 28.74 -3.15 -19.60
C THR A 120 29.76 -3.42 -20.70
N ASP A 121 29.32 -3.64 -21.94
CA ASP A 121 30.20 -3.85 -23.09
C ASP A 121 30.99 -2.57 -23.42
N SER A 122 30.32 -1.41 -23.40
CA SER A 122 30.97 -0.11 -23.59
C SER A 122 32.00 0.19 -22.50
N TYR A 123 31.70 -0.16 -21.25
CA TYR A 123 32.64 -0.03 -20.13
C TYR A 123 33.88 -0.91 -20.31
N ARG A 124 33.69 -2.17 -20.74
CA ARG A 124 34.80 -3.08 -21.05
C ARG A 124 35.67 -2.54 -22.18
N ASP A 125 35.07 -1.98 -23.22
CA ASP A 125 35.79 -1.40 -24.34
C ASP A 125 36.65 -0.20 -23.91
N VAL A 126 36.07 0.71 -23.12
CA VAL A 126 36.83 1.83 -22.50
C VAL A 126 37.99 1.31 -21.66
N HIS A 127 37.76 0.30 -20.82
CA HIS A 127 38.81 -0.26 -19.97
C HIS A 127 39.93 -0.93 -20.78
N ASN A 128 39.59 -1.66 -21.85
CA ASN A 128 40.55 -2.25 -22.78
C ASN A 128 41.34 -1.17 -23.53
N HIS A 129 40.67 -0.08 -23.93
CA HIS A 129 41.32 1.06 -24.57
C HIS A 129 42.30 1.75 -23.61
N LEU A 130 41.96 1.91 -22.34
CA LEU A 130 42.87 2.45 -21.32
C LEU A 130 44.10 1.55 -21.11
N ALA A 131 43.90 0.24 -21.01
CA ALA A 131 45.00 -0.72 -20.87
C ALA A 131 45.94 -0.70 -22.09
N THR A 132 45.37 -0.69 -23.30
CA THR A 132 46.13 -0.64 -24.56
C THR A 132 46.85 0.70 -24.73
N GLY A 133 46.18 1.80 -24.40
CA GLY A 133 46.74 3.15 -24.42
C GLY A 133 47.90 3.30 -23.44
N ALA A 134 47.76 2.81 -22.20
CA ALA A 134 48.85 2.79 -21.23
C ALA A 134 50.05 1.97 -21.73
N ALA A 135 49.81 0.77 -22.29
CA ALA A 135 50.88 -0.05 -22.86
C ALA A 135 51.62 0.63 -24.02
N THR A 136 50.89 1.34 -24.89
CA THR A 136 51.44 2.06 -26.05
C THR A 136 52.19 3.33 -25.63
N LEU A 137 51.64 4.11 -24.70
CA LEU A 137 52.24 5.35 -24.22
C LEU A 137 53.44 5.11 -23.31
N CYS A 138 53.45 4.01 -22.55
CA CYS A 138 54.59 3.59 -21.73
C CYS A 138 55.62 2.77 -22.53
N GLN A 139 55.41 2.53 -23.84
CA GLN A 139 56.36 1.82 -24.70
C GLN A 139 57.59 2.71 -24.96
N GLY A 140 58.50 2.73 -23.98
CA GLY A 140 59.69 3.58 -23.92
C GLY A 140 60.16 3.85 -22.48
N GLN A 141 59.26 3.78 -21.50
CA GLN A 141 59.58 3.75 -20.08
C GLN A 141 59.13 2.39 -19.55
N GLY A 142 60.09 1.48 -19.31
CA GLY A 142 59.81 0.14 -18.78
C GLY A 142 58.90 0.17 -17.54
N PRO A 143 58.26 -0.97 -17.19
CA PRO A 143 57.22 -1.03 -16.17
C PRO A 143 57.65 -0.22 -14.95
N ILE A 144 56.88 0.83 -14.65
CA ILE A 144 57.12 1.68 -13.49
C ILE A 144 56.98 0.75 -12.29
N SER A 145 58.11 0.31 -11.74
CA SER A 145 58.14 -0.52 -10.55
C SER A 145 57.45 0.26 -9.45
N LEU A 146 56.53 -0.39 -8.74
CA LEU A 146 55.78 0.18 -7.61
C LEU A 146 56.71 0.87 -6.60
N GLU A 147 57.94 0.37 -6.50
CA GLU A 147 59.05 0.91 -5.70
C GLU A 147 59.45 2.35 -6.08
N ARG A 148 59.42 2.72 -7.36
CA ARG A 148 59.71 4.10 -7.83
C ARG A 148 58.57 5.08 -7.50
N LEU A 149 57.33 4.60 -7.44
CA LEU A 149 56.17 5.41 -7.04
C LEU A 149 56.13 5.61 -5.51
N GLN A 150 56.48 4.58 -4.74
CA GLN A 150 56.58 4.67 -3.28
C GLN A 150 57.68 5.65 -2.83
N SER A 151 58.83 5.66 -3.52
CA SER A 151 59.92 6.61 -3.22
C SER A 151 59.61 8.07 -3.57
N ALA A 152 58.55 8.34 -4.35
CA ALA A 152 58.13 9.70 -4.72
C ALA A 152 56.95 10.24 -3.88
N GLY A 153 56.39 9.42 -2.99
CA GLY A 153 55.17 9.73 -2.22
C GLY A 153 55.39 10.29 -0.81
N ASP A 154 56.62 10.37 -0.32
CA ASP A 154 56.91 10.80 1.07
C ASP A 154 56.82 12.33 1.28
N ASP A 155 56.72 13.14 0.23
CA ASP A 155 56.72 14.62 0.32
C ASP A 155 55.33 15.28 0.17
N ALA A 156 54.24 14.52 0.04
CA ALA A 156 52.88 15.05 -0.14
C ALA A 156 51.90 14.59 0.95
N GLU A 157 52.37 14.49 2.20
CA GLU A 157 51.51 14.25 3.35
C GLU A 157 50.70 15.53 3.65
N ILE A 158 49.44 15.57 3.20
CA ILE A 158 48.51 16.62 3.60
C ILE A 158 48.38 16.53 5.13
N PRO A 159 48.74 17.57 5.90
CA PRO A 159 48.75 17.49 7.35
C PRO A 159 47.37 17.04 7.88
N PRO A 160 47.32 16.10 8.85
CA PRO A 160 46.08 15.47 9.32
C PRO A 160 45.07 16.45 9.95
N HIS A 161 45.45 17.71 10.15
CA HIS A 161 44.59 18.78 10.65
C HIS A 161 43.84 19.54 9.54
N LEU A 162 44.19 19.37 8.26
CA LEU A 162 43.49 20.00 7.11
C LEU A 162 42.53 19.04 6.39
N ALA A 163 42.67 17.74 6.62
CA ALA A 163 41.91 16.72 5.91
C ALA A 163 40.67 16.30 6.74
N ASN A 164 39.62 17.12 6.73
CA ASN A 164 38.29 16.67 7.18
C ASN A 164 37.68 15.74 6.12
N ILE A 165 38.27 14.56 5.96
CA ILE A 165 37.81 13.52 5.05
C ILE A 165 36.64 12.82 5.74
N GLN A 166 35.45 13.40 5.63
CA GLN A 166 34.23 12.68 5.91
C GLN A 166 33.73 12.07 4.59
N PRO A 167 33.40 10.77 4.54
CA PRO A 167 32.83 10.17 3.33
C PRO A 167 31.59 10.96 2.93
N PRO A 168 31.31 11.16 1.62
CA PRO A 168 30.13 11.90 1.19
C PRO A 168 28.88 11.28 1.84
N LEU A 169 28.20 12.05 2.68
CA LEU A 169 26.98 11.61 3.32
C LEU A 169 25.87 11.66 2.26
N ASP A 170 25.43 10.51 1.77
CA ASP A 170 24.29 10.36 0.85
C ASP A 170 22.92 10.62 1.52
N TYR A 171 22.91 11.07 2.78
CA TYR A 171 21.72 11.38 3.56
C TYR A 171 21.84 12.78 4.14
N ALA A 172 20.81 13.60 4.00
CA ALA A 172 20.74 14.91 4.65
C ALA A 172 20.69 14.71 6.17
N PRO A 173 21.74 15.08 6.93
CA PRO A 173 21.73 14.92 8.38
C PRO A 173 20.68 15.86 8.99
N LYS A 174 20.03 15.41 10.06
CA LYS A 174 19.12 16.27 10.84
C LYS A 174 19.92 17.44 11.42
N SER A 175 19.46 18.66 11.20
CA SER A 175 20.09 19.88 11.72
C SER A 175 20.03 19.98 13.25
N SER A 176 19.06 19.31 13.90
CA SER A 176 19.00 19.16 15.34
C SER A 176 18.38 17.81 15.77
N PRO A 177 18.66 17.31 16.99
CA PRO A 177 18.16 16.00 17.46
C PRO A 177 16.63 15.89 17.55
N GLU A 178 15.96 17.03 17.71
CA GLU A 178 14.50 17.12 17.90
C GLU A 178 13.76 17.47 16.60
N GLU A 179 14.49 17.81 15.53
CA GLU A 179 13.89 18.14 14.25
C GLU A 179 13.39 16.89 13.52
N LYS A 180 12.14 16.96 13.10
CA LYS A 180 11.48 15.90 12.34
C LYS A 180 12.19 15.76 11.00
N GLY A 181 12.62 14.55 10.66
CA GLY A 181 13.34 14.28 9.42
C GLY A 181 12.49 14.56 8.18
N MET A 182 13.15 14.76 7.02
CA MET A 182 12.51 15.07 5.72
C MET A 182 11.47 14.05 5.22
N LEU A 183 11.46 12.84 5.78
CA LEU A 183 10.49 11.78 5.45
C LEU A 183 9.43 11.58 6.56
N ASN A 184 9.29 12.52 7.48
CA ASN A 184 8.22 12.49 8.46
C ASN A 184 6.95 13.10 7.85
N GLU A 185 5.79 12.49 8.11
CA GLU A 185 4.47 12.96 7.65
C GLU A 185 4.16 14.40 8.07
N GLU A 186 4.79 14.88 9.13
CA GLU A 186 4.61 16.24 9.63
C GLU A 186 5.59 17.27 9.03
N PHE A 187 6.56 16.83 8.22
CA PHE A 187 7.59 17.71 7.67
C PHE A 187 6.97 18.77 6.75
N GLY A 188 7.09 20.04 7.11
CA GLY A 188 6.52 21.16 6.37
C GLY A 188 5.11 21.54 6.80
N LEU A 189 4.43 20.74 7.63
CA LEU A 189 3.14 21.11 8.20
C LEU A 189 3.27 22.22 9.25
N GLU A 190 4.44 22.32 9.91
CA GLU A 190 4.71 23.37 10.89
C GLU A 190 4.79 24.78 10.27
N ARG A 191 5.29 24.89 9.03
CA ARG A 191 5.29 26.16 8.27
C ARG A 191 3.88 26.59 7.93
N VAL A 192 3.07 25.67 7.41
CA VAL A 192 1.64 25.93 7.10
C VAL A 192 0.86 26.32 8.36
N LYS A 193 1.13 25.67 9.50
CA LYS A 193 0.47 26.00 10.78
C LYS A 193 0.83 27.40 11.27
N ARG A 194 2.07 27.84 11.10
CA ARG A 194 2.55 29.17 11.49
C ARG A 194 1.96 30.27 10.62
N GLU A 195 1.99 30.08 9.30
CA GLU A 195 1.40 31.00 8.32
C GLU A 195 -0.10 31.17 8.54
N LYS A 196 -0.81 30.07 8.83
CA LYS A 196 -2.24 30.12 9.15
C LYS A 196 -2.51 30.92 10.43
N ALA A 197 -1.72 30.72 11.48
CA ALA A 197 -1.85 31.46 12.73
C ALA A 197 -1.57 32.96 12.58
N GLU A 198 -0.63 33.32 11.70
CA GLU A 198 -0.31 34.73 11.38
C GLU A 198 -1.44 35.38 10.57
N SER A 199 -2.01 34.67 9.58
CA SER A 199 -3.15 35.18 8.79
C SER A 199 -4.44 35.36 9.60
N GLU A 200 -4.65 34.54 10.64
CA GLU A 200 -5.79 34.65 11.55
C GLU A 200 -5.63 35.78 12.58
N ALA A 201 -4.39 36.16 12.90
CA ALA A 201 -4.10 37.29 13.79
C ALA A 201 -4.25 38.65 13.09
N GLU A 202 -3.94 38.73 11.79
CA GLU A 202 -4.02 39.98 11.02
C GLU A 202 -5.46 40.29 10.55
N GLY A 203 -6.32 39.28 10.38
CA GLY A 203 -7.73 39.47 10.00
C GLY A 203 -8.69 39.86 11.13
N LYS A 204 -8.19 40.11 12.35
CA LYS A 204 -9.01 40.43 13.54
C LYS A 204 -8.79 41.87 14.06
N SER A 205 -8.21 42.75 13.25
CA SER A 205 -8.14 44.19 13.54
C SER A 205 -9.16 44.99 12.73
#